data_AF-A0A7H4MC45-F1
#
_entry.id   AF-A0A7H4MC45-F1
#
_cell.length_a   1.000
_cell.length_b   1.000
_cell.length_c   1.000
_cell.angle_alpha   90.00
_cell.angle_beta   90.00
_cell.angle_gamma   90.00
#
_symmetry.space_group_name_H-M   'P 1'
#
loop_
_entity.id
_entity.type
_entity.pdbx_description
1 polymer ?
#
loop_
_entity_poly.entity_id
_entity_poly.type
_entity_poly.pdbx_seq_one_letter_code
_entity_poly.pdbx_strand_id
1 'polypeptide(L)'
;MENNSLQTPIPRRYLDFQRHQRVSEVNNGAVIHDEGEQAAQTERLADKMLQQVYALLNRHGIVPNDVQEQMLTSHVRAMAHRSISGEPLPEVDASLFEEISPDSMTLAREVVAQFGNLPDEEAWLLSVHFEVAKENL
;
A
#
# COMPACT_ATOMS: atom_id res chain seq x y z
N MET A 1 6.48 12.67 -41.98
CA MET A 1 5.29 13.07 -41.20
C MET A 1 5.34 12.27 -39.91
N GLU A 2 6.01 12.83 -38.91
CA GLU A 2 6.18 12.24 -37.58
C GLU A 2 4.91 12.51 -36.74
N ASN A 3 4.36 11.46 -36.11
CA ASN A 3 3.35 11.60 -35.07
C ASN A 3 3.92 11.07 -33.75
N ASN A 4 4.45 12.01 -33.00
CA ASN A 4 4.92 11.90 -31.62
C ASN A 4 3.70 11.92 -30.68
N SER A 5 3.31 10.76 -30.14
CA SER A 5 2.31 10.71 -29.05
C SER A 5 3.04 10.76 -27.71
N LEU A 6 2.69 11.79 -26.94
CA LEU A 6 3.30 12.18 -25.67
C LEU A 6 3.16 11.07 -24.62
N GLN A 7 4.26 10.37 -24.38
CA GLN A 7 4.49 9.64 -23.14
C GLN A 7 4.59 10.68 -22.02
N THR A 8 3.57 10.81 -21.17
CA THR A 8 3.68 11.61 -19.95
C THR A 8 4.80 11.04 -19.09
N PRO A 9 5.78 11.85 -18.64
CA PRO A 9 6.87 11.33 -17.83
C PRO A 9 6.32 10.93 -16.46
N ILE A 10 6.47 9.65 -16.12
CA ILE A 10 6.27 9.15 -14.75
C ILE A 10 7.13 10.01 -13.80
N PRO A 11 6.57 10.53 -12.69
CA PRO A 11 7.32 11.35 -11.75
C PRO A 11 8.60 10.63 -11.28
N ARG A 12 9.75 11.31 -11.27
CA ARG A 12 11.04 10.73 -10.85
C ARG A 12 10.98 10.07 -9.46
N ARG A 13 10.13 10.58 -8.56
CA ARG A 13 9.86 9.99 -7.24
C ARG A 13 9.31 8.55 -7.29
N TYR A 14 8.58 8.19 -8.35
CA TYR A 14 8.03 6.84 -8.52
C TYR A 14 9.09 5.84 -9.02
N LEU A 15 10.07 6.30 -9.82
CA LEU A 15 11.19 5.48 -10.27
C LEU A 15 12.24 5.23 -9.18
N ASP A 16 12.42 6.18 -8.26
CA ASP A 16 13.37 6.01 -7.15
C ASP A 16 12.90 4.94 -6.15
N PHE A 17 11.59 4.74 -5.98
CA PHE A 17 11.02 3.66 -5.16
C PHE A 17 11.35 2.26 -5.73
N GLN A 18 11.46 2.12 -7.05
CA GLN A 18 11.81 0.85 -7.70
C GLN A 18 13.33 0.62 -7.84
N ARG A 19 14.16 1.65 -7.68
CA ARG A 19 15.63 1.54 -7.85
C ARG A 19 16.40 1.17 -6.59
N HIS A 20 15.84 1.36 -5.40
CA HIS A 20 16.54 1.05 -4.15
C HIS A 20 16.52 -0.46 -3.79
N GLN A 21 15.93 -1.32 -4.64
CA GLN A 21 15.87 -2.77 -4.45
C GLN A 21 17.12 -3.57 -4.89
N ARG A 22 18.25 -2.92 -5.21
CA ARG A 22 19.49 -3.66 -5.45
C ARG A 22 20.69 -2.94 -4.83
N VAL A 23 21.18 -3.51 -3.74
CA VAL A 23 22.50 -4.15 -3.61
C VAL A 23 22.88 -4.14 -2.12
N SER A 24 22.84 -5.30 -1.49
CA SER A 24 23.86 -5.67 -0.50
C SER A 24 24.09 -7.18 -0.60
N GLU A 25 25.36 -7.53 -0.57
CA GLU A 25 25.91 -8.82 -0.95
C GLU A 25 25.98 -9.77 0.27
N VAL A 26 25.51 -11.00 0.02
CA VAL A 26 25.38 -12.25 0.79
C VAL A 26 26.24 -12.56 2.04
N ASN A 27 25.58 -13.18 3.03
CA ASN A 27 26.12 -14.29 3.85
C ASN A 27 25.20 -15.52 3.71
N ASN A 28 25.74 -16.63 3.18
CA ASN A 28 25.05 -17.52 2.25
C ASN A 28 24.59 -18.87 2.86
N GLY A 29 23.91 -18.86 4.01
CA GLY A 29 23.40 -20.12 4.58
C GLY A 29 22.27 -20.02 5.61
N ALA A 30 22.19 -18.94 6.38
CA ALA A 30 21.09 -18.71 7.32
C ALA A 30 20.01 -17.77 6.76
N VAL A 31 20.39 -16.88 5.85
CA VAL A 31 19.54 -15.78 5.35
C VAL A 31 18.48 -16.26 4.34
N ILE A 32 18.79 -17.28 3.52
CA ILE A 32 17.90 -17.72 2.43
C ILE A 32 16.62 -18.40 2.95
N HIS A 33 16.70 -19.12 4.08
CA HIS A 33 15.52 -19.72 4.71
C HIS A 33 14.62 -18.66 5.34
N ASP A 34 15.20 -17.65 5.98
CA ASP A 34 14.50 -16.58 6.68
C ASP A 34 13.81 -15.63 5.67
N GLU A 35 14.52 -15.20 4.62
CA GLU A 35 13.95 -14.35 3.55
C GLU A 35 12.82 -15.05 2.78
N GLY A 36 12.96 -16.35 2.49
CA GLY A 36 11.93 -17.12 1.80
C GLY A 36 10.68 -17.33 2.66
N GLU A 37 10.86 -17.57 3.96
CA GLU A 37 9.76 -17.68 4.93
C GLU A 37 9.07 -16.32 5.12
N GLN A 38 9.84 -15.24 5.24
CA GLN A 38 9.34 -13.87 5.37
C GLN A 38 8.53 -13.43 4.14
N ALA A 39 8.99 -13.75 2.93
CA ALA A 39 8.26 -13.46 1.70
C ALA A 39 6.92 -14.21 1.67
N ALA A 40 6.91 -15.49 2.04
CA ALA A 40 5.69 -16.28 2.10
C ALA A 40 4.72 -15.80 3.19
N GLN A 41 5.23 -15.35 4.35
CA GLN A 41 4.42 -14.75 5.41
C GLN A 41 3.80 -13.42 4.95
N THR A 42 4.59 -12.58 4.27
CA THR A 42 4.15 -11.31 3.70
C THR A 42 3.01 -11.51 2.70
N GLU A 43 3.16 -12.47 1.78
CA GLU A 43 2.12 -12.79 0.79
C GLU A 43 0.82 -13.28 1.45
N ARG A 44 0.92 -14.20 2.42
CA ARG A 44 -0.26 -14.70 3.17
C ARG A 44 -0.96 -13.58 3.94
N LEU A 45 -0.21 -12.69 4.59
CA LEU A 45 -0.77 -11.56 5.30
C LEU A 45 -1.46 -10.61 4.33
N ALA A 46 -0.80 -10.27 3.22
CA ALA A 46 -1.37 -9.39 2.20
C ALA A 46 -2.68 -9.95 1.64
N ASP A 47 -2.74 -11.22 1.26
CA ASP A 47 -3.95 -11.83 0.71
C ASP A 47 -5.11 -11.83 1.72
N LYS A 48 -4.83 -12.16 2.98
CA LYS A 48 -5.81 -12.07 4.06
C LYS A 48 -6.34 -10.65 4.21
N MET A 49 -5.44 -9.67 4.27
CA MET A 49 -5.81 -8.26 4.46
C MET A 49 -6.59 -7.71 3.26
N LEU A 50 -6.22 -8.08 2.03
CA LEU A 50 -6.95 -7.70 0.82
C LEU A 50 -8.38 -8.23 0.84
N GLN A 51 -8.58 -9.50 1.21
CA GLN A 51 -9.93 -10.06 1.35
C GLN A 51 -10.77 -9.28 2.38
N GLN A 52 -10.17 -8.90 3.51
CA GLN A 52 -10.84 -8.12 4.54
C GLN A 52 -11.18 -6.70 4.07
N VAL A 53 -10.25 -6.03 3.37
CA VAL A 53 -10.43 -4.70 2.81
C VAL A 53 -11.55 -4.70 1.78
N TYR A 54 -11.54 -5.60 0.80
CA TYR A 54 -12.61 -5.66 -0.21
C TYR A 54 -13.96 -6.04 0.40
N ALA A 55 -13.98 -6.93 1.40
CA ALA A 55 -15.20 -7.21 2.14
C ALA A 55 -15.71 -5.97 2.90
N LEU A 56 -14.82 -5.15 3.48
CA LEU A 56 -15.18 -3.90 4.15
C LEU A 56 -15.76 -2.90 3.14
N LEU A 57 -15.07 -2.65 2.03
CA LEU A 57 -15.54 -1.73 0.99
C LEU A 57 -16.93 -2.13 0.47
N ASN A 58 -17.13 -3.43 0.19
CA ASN A 58 -18.42 -3.93 -0.27
C ASN A 58 -19.54 -3.75 0.77
N ARG A 59 -19.26 -3.94 2.08
CA ARG A 59 -20.24 -3.66 3.15
C ARG A 59 -20.66 -2.19 3.21
N HIS A 60 -19.78 -1.28 2.79
CA HIS A 60 -20.02 0.15 2.74
C HIS A 60 -20.51 0.64 1.36
N GLY A 61 -20.76 -0.28 0.41
CA GLY A 61 -21.23 0.07 -0.93
C GLY A 61 -20.18 0.80 -1.78
N ILE A 62 -18.90 0.69 -1.42
CA ILE A 62 -17.78 1.28 -2.16
C ILE A 62 -17.26 0.21 -3.14
N VAL A 63 -17.26 0.54 -4.43
CA VAL A 63 -16.82 -0.36 -5.50
C VAL A 63 -15.71 0.33 -6.29
N PRO A 64 -14.43 0.07 -5.98
CA PRO A 64 -13.34 0.65 -6.75
C PRO A 64 -13.34 0.17 -8.20
N ASN A 65 -12.85 0.98 -9.13
CA ASN A 65 -12.55 0.54 -10.50
C ASN A 65 -11.21 -0.22 -10.57
N ASP A 66 -10.93 -0.87 -11.70
CA ASP A 66 -9.72 -1.71 -11.89
C ASP A 66 -8.40 -1.00 -11.52
N VAL A 67 -8.28 0.31 -11.81
CA VAL A 67 -7.07 1.08 -11.50
C VAL A 67 -6.98 1.35 -10.00
N GLN A 68 -8.10 1.72 -9.37
CA GLN A 68 -8.19 1.94 -7.94
C GLN A 68 -7.93 0.64 -7.16
N GLU A 69 -8.47 -0.50 -7.63
CA GLU A 69 -8.18 -1.84 -7.09
C GLU A 69 -6.70 -2.17 -7.18
N GLN A 70 -6.05 -1.91 -8.33
CA GLN A 70 -4.63 -2.14 -8.50
C GLN A 70 -3.79 -1.31 -7.52
N MET A 71 -4.12 -0.02 -7.37
CA MET A 71 -3.42 0.89 -6.48
C MET A 71 -3.60 0.50 -5.01
N LEU A 72 -4.82 0.19 -4.59
CA LEU A 72 -5.13 -0.30 -3.25
C LEU A 72 -4.41 -1.63 -2.97
N THR A 73 -4.39 -2.52 -3.95
CA THR A 73 -3.73 -3.82 -3.84
C THR A 73 -2.24 -3.68 -3.61
N SER A 74 -1.59 -2.79 -4.37
CA SER A 74 -0.18 -2.46 -4.19
C SER A 74 0.10 -1.89 -2.80
N HIS A 75 -0.77 -0.98 -2.34
CA HIS A 75 -0.62 -0.34 -1.04
C HIS A 75 -0.71 -1.35 0.12
N VAL A 76 -1.76 -2.18 0.16
CA VAL A 76 -1.96 -3.18 1.22
C VAL A 76 -0.83 -4.22 1.24
N ARG A 77 -0.26 -4.59 0.07
CA ARG A 77 0.93 -5.45 0.01
C ARG A 77 2.16 -4.78 0.62
N ALA A 78 2.34 -3.48 0.40
CA ALA A 78 3.43 -2.73 1.04
C ALA A 78 3.23 -2.62 2.57
N MET A 79 1.99 -2.46 3.04
CA MET A 79 1.66 -2.50 4.47
C MET A 79 1.98 -3.87 5.09
N ALA A 80 1.61 -4.96 4.41
CA ALA A 80 1.95 -6.31 4.86
C ALA A 80 3.47 -6.54 4.93
N HIS A 81 4.21 -6.05 3.93
CA HIS A 81 5.66 -6.11 3.95
C HIS A 81 6.23 -5.40 5.18
N ARG A 82 5.84 -4.14 5.43
CA ARG A 82 6.31 -3.37 6.60
C ARG A 82 5.89 -4.01 7.93
N SER A 83 4.70 -4.57 8.00
CA SER A 83 4.21 -5.29 9.18
C SER A 83 5.08 -6.49 9.52
N ILE A 84 5.56 -7.23 8.51
CA ILE A 84 6.43 -8.39 8.72
C ILE A 84 7.90 -7.99 8.90
N SER A 85 8.42 -7.07 8.09
CA SER A 85 9.83 -6.68 8.09
C SER A 85 10.21 -5.72 9.22
N GLY A 86 9.23 -4.99 9.75
CA GLY A 86 9.47 -3.88 10.69
C GLY A 86 10.07 -2.63 10.02
N GLU A 87 10.13 -2.58 8.69
CA GLU A 87 10.59 -1.40 7.96
C GLU A 87 9.70 -0.19 8.30
N PRO A 88 10.30 0.96 8.70
CA PRO A 88 9.53 2.11 9.12
C PRO A 88 8.77 2.74 7.95
N LEU A 89 7.64 3.38 8.26
CA LEU A 89 6.98 4.24 7.30
C LEU A 89 7.84 5.50 7.05
N PRO A 90 7.97 5.97 5.79
CA PRO A 90 8.56 7.28 5.52
C PRO A 90 7.80 8.38 6.26
N GLU A 91 8.50 9.46 6.62
CA GLU A 91 7.86 10.64 7.22
C GLU A 91 6.82 11.23 6.25
N VAL A 92 5.60 11.44 6.77
CA VAL A 92 4.47 12.02 6.04
C VAL A 92 3.88 13.16 6.87
N ASP A 93 3.49 14.23 6.18
CA ASP A 93 2.90 15.40 6.81
C ASP A 93 1.38 15.22 6.93
N ALA A 94 0.86 15.28 8.15
CA ALA A 94 -0.56 15.13 8.45
C ALA A 94 -1.45 16.17 7.74
N SER A 95 -0.92 17.36 7.46
CA SER A 95 -1.67 18.44 6.77
C SER A 95 -2.11 18.05 5.35
N LEU A 96 -1.43 17.08 4.73
CA LEU A 96 -1.78 16.57 3.41
C LEU A 96 -3.11 15.78 3.39
N PHE A 97 -3.64 15.42 4.57
CA PHE A 97 -4.81 14.56 4.71
C PHE A 97 -6.00 15.27 5.36
N GLU A 98 -5.94 16.59 5.55
CA GLU A 98 -7.01 17.37 6.19
C GLU A 98 -8.32 17.37 5.39
N GLU A 99 -8.25 17.18 4.07
CA GLU A 99 -9.42 17.11 3.19
C GLU A 99 -10.04 15.71 3.11
N ILE A 100 -9.40 14.69 3.69
CA ILE A 100 -9.95 13.33 3.69
C ILE A 100 -11.17 13.27 4.60
N SER A 101 -12.23 12.64 4.12
CA SER A 101 -13.46 12.53 4.91
C SER A 101 -13.25 11.69 6.18
N PRO A 102 -13.94 12.02 7.28
CA PRO A 102 -13.91 11.22 8.50
C PRO A 102 -14.28 9.75 8.29
N ASP A 103 -15.17 9.46 7.34
CA ASP A 103 -15.59 8.10 6.99
C ASP A 103 -14.44 7.29 6.38
N SER A 104 -13.75 7.86 5.37
CA SER A 104 -12.59 7.20 4.75
C SER A 104 -11.46 6.98 5.77
N MET A 105 -11.24 7.95 6.66
CA MET A 105 -10.26 7.81 7.73
C MET A 105 -10.64 6.71 8.73
N THR A 106 -11.92 6.58 9.06
CA THR A 106 -12.43 5.54 9.97
C THR A 106 -12.22 4.15 9.39
N LEU A 107 -12.56 3.96 8.11
CA LEU A 107 -12.33 2.69 7.41
C LEU A 107 -10.83 2.34 7.37
N ALA A 108 -9.97 3.32 7.10
CA ALA A 108 -8.52 3.11 7.05
C ALA A 108 -7.95 2.68 8.41
N ARG A 109 -8.40 3.31 9.50
CA ARG A 109 -8.01 2.91 10.86
C ARG A 109 -8.48 1.51 11.22
N GLU A 110 -9.68 1.11 10.81
CA GLU A 110 -10.17 -0.27 11.02
C GLU A 110 -9.26 -1.31 10.34
N VAL A 111 -8.75 -1.01 9.15
CA VAL A 111 -7.82 -1.88 8.43
C VAL A 111 -6.44 -1.89 9.09
N VAL A 112 -5.89 -0.73 9.43
CA VAL A 112 -4.58 -0.62 10.09
C VAL A 112 -4.57 -1.35 11.44
N ALA A 113 -5.65 -1.22 12.22
CA ALA A 113 -5.80 -1.92 13.50
C ALA A 113 -5.74 -3.46 13.35
N GLN A 114 -6.14 -4.02 12.21
CA GLN A 114 -6.08 -5.46 11.95
C GLN A 114 -4.66 -5.97 11.70
N PHE A 115 -3.72 -5.11 11.30
CA PHE A 115 -2.29 -5.45 11.28
C PHE A 115 -1.70 -5.50 12.70
N GLY A 116 -2.17 -4.62 13.59
CA GLY A 116 -1.85 -4.63 15.02
C GLY A 116 -0.45 -4.11 15.40
N ASN A 117 0.42 -3.88 14.41
CA ASN A 117 1.79 -3.40 14.64
C ASN A 117 2.22 -2.25 13.71
N LEU A 118 1.29 -1.72 12.91
CA LEU A 118 1.54 -0.60 12.02
C LEU A 118 1.22 0.74 12.72
N PRO A 119 1.92 1.84 12.37
CA PRO A 119 1.67 3.17 12.92
C PRO A 119 0.34 3.78 12.41
N ASP A 120 -0.23 4.77 13.12
CA ASP A 120 -1.52 5.41 12.72
C ASP A 120 -1.39 6.16 11.40
N GLU A 121 -0.18 6.62 11.08
CA GLU A 121 0.20 7.29 9.83
C GLU A 121 -0.14 6.47 8.58
N GLU A 122 -0.14 5.13 8.69
CA GLU A 122 -0.57 4.24 7.61
C GLU A 122 -2.04 4.43 7.27
N ALA A 123 -2.88 4.76 8.26
CA ALA A 123 -4.30 5.01 8.03
C ALA A 123 -4.48 6.28 7.21
N TRP A 124 -3.61 7.27 7.37
CA TRP A 124 -3.68 8.51 6.59
C TRP A 124 -3.43 8.21 5.11
N LEU A 125 -2.40 7.42 4.80
CA LEU A 125 -2.11 7.03 3.42
C LEU A 125 -3.18 6.11 2.83
N LEU A 126 -3.64 5.10 3.58
CA LEU A 126 -4.67 4.18 3.13
C LEU A 126 -6.01 4.89 2.89
N SER A 127 -6.34 5.91 3.69
CA SER A 127 -7.60 6.64 3.58
C SER A 127 -7.78 7.35 2.23
N VAL A 128 -6.68 7.71 1.55
CA VAL A 128 -6.72 8.29 0.20
C VAL A 128 -7.34 7.30 -0.80
N HIS A 129 -7.03 6.00 -0.69
CA HIS A 129 -7.60 4.98 -1.57
C HIS A 129 -9.11 4.83 -1.36
N PHE A 130 -9.57 4.96 -0.12
CA PHE A 130 -11.00 4.87 0.21
C PHE A 130 -11.77 6.11 -0.22
N GLU A 131 -11.17 7.30 -0.08
CA GLU A 131 -11.77 8.54 -0.56
C GLU A 131 -11.99 8.50 -2.08
N VAL A 132 -10.93 8.18 -2.83
CA VAL A 132 -10.97 8.11 -4.29
C VAL A 132 -11.96 7.05 -4.78
N ALA A 133 -11.98 5.88 -4.14
CA ALA A 133 -12.93 4.82 -4.49
C ALA A 133 -14.39 5.19 -4.17
N LYS A 134 -14.64 5.90 -3.07
CA LYS A 134 -15.98 6.35 -2.68
C LYS A 134 -16.53 7.39 -3.66
N GLU A 135 -15.68 8.31 -4.12
CA GLU A 135 -16.07 9.34 -5.09
C GLU A 135 -16.07 8.86 -6.54
N ASN A 136 -15.57 7.64 -6.81
CA ASN A 136 -15.34 7.09 -8.15
C ASN A 136 -14.49 8.02 -9.04
N LEU A 137 -13.53 8.72 -8.43
CA LEU A 137 -12.62 9.64 -9.12
C LEU A 137 -11.39 8.96 -9.73
#